data_AF-A0A8X8YZ75-F1
#
_entry.id   AF-A0A8X8YZ75-F1
#
_cell.length_a   1.000
_cell.length_b   1.000
_cell.length_c   1.000
_cell.angle_alpha   90.00
_cell.angle_beta   90.00
_cell.angle_gamma   90.00
#
_symmetry.space_group_name_H-M   'P 1'
#
loop_
_entity.id
_entity.type
_entity.pdbx_description
1 polymer ?
#
loop_
_entity_poly.entity_id
_entity_poly.type
_entity_poly.pdbx_seq_one_letter_code
_entity_poly.pdbx_strand_id
1 'polypeptide(L)' 'MRAIGCELDLSDKPIGLGVRSHRYAMFVEDSIVKVLNLEDGGAFNVSNAEDLLKALREFRFRFVMKLG' A
#
# COMPACT_ATOMS: atom_id res chain seq x y z
N MET A 1 -6.17 -5.96 -5.19
CA MET A 1 -4.83 -6.61 -5.10
C MET A 1 -4.16 -6.79 -6.47
N ARG A 2 -4.74 -7.54 -7.44
CA ARG A 2 -4.16 -7.79 -8.78
C ARG A 2 -3.61 -6.56 -9.51
N ALA A 3 -4.50 -5.60 -9.79
CA ALA A 3 -4.15 -4.43 -10.59
C ALA A 3 -3.08 -3.52 -9.94
N ILE A 4 -2.85 -3.65 -8.63
CA ILE A 4 -1.89 -2.86 -7.86
C ILE A 4 -0.71 -3.71 -7.34
N GLY A 5 -0.61 -4.98 -7.76
CA GLY A 5 0.48 -5.88 -7.37
C GLY A 5 0.50 -6.31 -5.90
N CYS A 6 -0.58 -6.12 -5.14
CA CYS A 6 -0.63 -6.47 -3.70
C CYS A 6 -1.09 -7.90 -3.42
N GLU A 7 -0.91 -8.81 -4.38
CA GLU A 7 -1.28 -10.22 -4.22
C GLU A 7 -0.24 -10.98 -3.42
N LEU A 8 -0.72 -11.87 -2.55
CA LEU A 8 0.08 -12.77 -1.74
C LEU A 8 -0.43 -14.20 -2.00
N ASP A 9 0.35 -15.03 -2.68
CA ASP A 9 -0.01 -16.43 -2.89
C ASP A 9 0.44 -17.29 -1.71
N LEU A 10 -0.53 -17.85 -0.98
CA LEU A 10 -0.31 -18.75 0.15
C LEU A 10 -0.93 -20.13 -0.11
N SER A 11 -1.14 -20.48 -1.38
CA SER A 11 -1.69 -21.78 -1.77
C SER A 11 -0.82 -22.94 -1.29
N ASP A 12 0.50 -22.75 -1.25
CA ASP A 12 1.47 -23.77 -0.80
C ASP A 12 1.61 -23.88 0.73
N LYS A 13 0.87 -23.06 1.51
CA LYS A 13 0.88 -23.20 2.97
C LYS A 13 0.13 -24.48 3.38
N PRO A 14 0.50 -25.14 4.50
CA PRO A 14 -0.09 -26.44 4.89
C PRO A 14 -1.61 -26.48 4.99
N ILE A 15 -2.26 -25.34 5.27
CA ILE A 15 -3.71 -25.22 5.39
C ILE A 15 -4.40 -24.76 4.09
N GLY A 16 -3.65 -24.55 3.00
CA GLY A 16 -4.17 -24.12 1.70
C GLY A 16 -4.89 -22.77 1.76
N LEU A 17 -4.17 -21.68 2.11
CA LEU A 17 -4.79 -20.38 2.33
C LEU A 17 -5.25 -19.67 1.03
N GLY A 18 -4.73 -20.10 -0.12
CA GLY A 18 -5.03 -19.53 -1.43
C GLY A 18 -4.38 -18.16 -1.66
N VAL A 19 -4.82 -17.47 -2.71
CA VAL A 19 -4.37 -16.11 -3.03
C VAL A 19 -5.09 -15.10 -2.13
N ARG A 20 -4.30 -14.28 -1.44
CA ARG A 20 -4.73 -13.25 -0.51
C ARG A 20 -4.20 -11.89 -0.92
N SER A 21 -4.63 -10.88 -0.19
CA SER A 21 -4.01 -9.57 -0.24
C SER A 21 -2.93 -9.47 0.82
N HIS A 22 -1.79 -8.86 0.49
CA HIS A 22 -0.92 -8.27 1.50
C HIS A 22 -1.69 -7.24 2.34
N ARG A 23 -1.19 -6.96 3.55
CA ARG A 23 -1.62 -5.79 4.31
C ARG A 23 -1.02 -4.54 3.66
N TYR A 24 -1.81 -3.49 3.50
CA TYR A 24 -1.35 -2.23 2.93
C TYR A 24 -2.22 -1.06 3.37
N ALA A 25 -1.72 0.16 3.17
CA ALA A 25 -2.49 1.40 3.20
C ALA A 25 -2.24 2.18 1.90
N MET A 26 -3.25 2.86 1.37
CA MET A 26 -3.12 3.61 0.11
C MET A 26 -3.89 4.93 0.14
N PHE A 27 -3.34 5.93 -0.55
CA PHE A 27 -4.06 7.15 -0.92
C PHE A 27 -4.38 7.08 -2.42
N VAL A 28 -5.67 7.17 -2.73
CA VAL A 28 -6.20 7.10 -4.10
C VAL A 28 -7.02 8.33 -4.36
N GLU A 29 -6.78 8.96 -5.50
CA GLU A 29 -7.48 10.15 -5.97
C GLU A 29 -7.76 9.99 -7.46
N ASP A 30 -9.01 10.19 -7.86
CA ASP A 30 -9.49 10.02 -9.24
C ASP A 30 -9.06 8.68 -9.87
N SER A 31 -9.25 7.60 -9.12
CA SER A 31 -8.86 6.24 -9.51
C SER A 31 -7.35 6.02 -9.74
N ILE A 32 -6.49 6.98 -9.39
CA ILE A 32 -5.03 6.87 -9.46
C ILE A 32 -4.47 6.64 -8.06
N VAL A 33 -3.68 5.57 -7.90
CA VAL A 33 -2.91 5.33 -6.68
C VAL A 33 -1.76 6.33 -6.59
N LYS A 34 -1.77 7.20 -5.58
CA LYS A 34 -0.75 8.23 -5.37
C LYS A 34 0.27 7.84 -4.30
N VAL A 35 -0.16 7.04 -3.32
CA VAL A 35 0.68 6.47 -2.26
C VAL A 35 0.24 5.01 -2.05
N LEU A 36 1.21 4.11 -1.93
CA LEU A 36 1.00 2.70 -1.57
C LEU A 36 2.05 2.27 -0.56
N ASN A 37 1.63 2.03 0.69
CA ASN A 37 2.46 1.48 1.74
C ASN A 37 2.13 -0.01 1.87
N LEU A 38 2.97 -0.85 1.27
CA LEU A 38 2.79 -2.29 1.24
C LEU A 38 3.60 -2.97 2.35
N GLU A 39 2.97 -3.85 3.11
CA GLU A 39 3.64 -4.66 4.13
C GLU A 39 4.21 -5.94 3.54
N ASP A 40 5.34 -6.37 4.10
CA ASP A 40 5.88 -7.69 3.83
C ASP A 40 5.26 -8.74 4.75
N GLY A 41 4.77 -9.83 4.17
CA GLY A 41 4.14 -10.94 4.88
C GLY A 41 3.13 -10.51 5.96
N GLY A 42 3.39 -10.95 7.20
CA GLY A 42 2.54 -10.69 8.37
C GLY A 42 2.82 -9.37 9.09
N ALA A 43 3.66 -8.49 8.56
CA ALA A 43 4.09 -7.25 9.21
C ALA A 43 2.97 -6.20 9.32
N PHE A 44 3.25 -5.19 10.14
CA PHE A 44 2.43 -4.00 10.35
C PHE A 44 3.31 -2.81 10.76
N ASN A 45 4.18 -2.37 9.85
CA ASN A 45 5.19 -1.34 10.10
C ASN A 45 4.90 -0.01 9.41
N VAL A 46 4.15 -0.01 8.29
CA VAL A 46 3.97 1.14 7.39
C VAL A 46 2.52 1.38 6.98
N SER A 47 1.61 0.46 7.29
CA SER A 47 0.20 0.55 6.93
C SER A 47 -0.70 1.09 8.05
N ASN A 48 -0.12 1.73 9.07
CA ASN A 48 -0.90 2.45 10.09
C ASN A 48 -1.33 3.83 9.60
N ALA A 49 -2.17 4.53 10.38
CA ALA A 49 -2.74 5.80 9.99
C ALA A 49 -1.68 6.93 10.00
N GLU A 50 -0.78 6.93 10.97
CA GLU A 50 0.29 7.91 11.13
C GLU A 50 1.22 7.90 9.92
N ASP A 51 1.65 6.72 9.46
CA ASP A 51 2.51 6.55 8.29
C ASP A 51 1.81 6.97 7.00
N LEU A 52 0.51 6.67 6.84
CA LEU A 52 -0.24 7.13 5.67
C LEU A 52 -0.39 8.66 5.64
N LEU A 53 -0.69 9.29 6.79
CA LEU A 53 -0.80 10.75 6.90
C LEU A 53 0.54 11.44 6.63
N LYS A 54 1.65 10.86 7.12
CA LYS A 54 3.00 11.36 6.83
C LYS A 54 3.31 11.27 5.34
N ALA A 55 3.09 10.09 4.73
CA ALA A 55 3.33 9.89 3.30
C ALA A 55 2.49 10.82 2.42
N LEU A 56 1.23 11.08 2.80
CA LEU A 56 0.36 12.04 2.10
C LEU A 56 0.91 13.47 2.15
N ARG A 57 1.40 13.92 3.32
CA ARG A 57 2.02 15.25 3.47
C ARG A 57 3.25 15.38 2.59
N GLU A 58 4.12 14.37 2.58
CA GLU A 58 5.31 14.35 1.73
C GLU A 58 4.97 14.33 0.24
N PHE A 59 3.97 13.54 -0.17
CA PHE A 59 3.48 13.50 -1.55
C PHE A 59 3.02 14.88 -2.01
N ARG A 60 2.16 15.55 -1.21
CA ARG A 60 1.65 16.89 -1.55
C ARG A 60 2.77 17.93 -1.60
N PHE A 61 3.72 17.88 -0.67
CA PHE A 61 4.86 18.79 -0.66
C PHE A 61 5.70 18.68 -1.94
N ARG A 62 6.03 17.45 -2.36
CA ARG A 62 6.76 17.20 -3.61
C ARG A 62 6.03 17.70 -4.85
N PHE A 63 4.69 17.62 -4.86
CA PHE A 63 3.89 18.06 -6.00
C PHE A 63 3.83 19.59 -6.10
N VAL A 64 3.68 20.29 -4.97
CA VAL A 64 3.69 21.77 -4.92
C VAL A 64 5.02 22.32 -5.44
N MET A 65 6.16 21.74 -5.03
CA MET A 65 7.49 22.18 -5.49
C MET A 65 7.75 21.93 -6.98
N LYS A 66 6.97 21.06 -7.63
CA LYS A 66 7.14 20.73 -9.06
C LYS A 66 6.31 21.62 -9.99
N LEU A 67 5.39 22.40 -9.43
CA LEU A 67 4.51 23.33 -10.15
C LEU A 67 4.93 24.80 -10.00
N GLY A 68 5.97 25.08 -9.22
CA GLY A 68 6.59 26.40 -9.05
C GLY A 68 7.85 26.57 -9.88
#